data_AF-A0A947HWW6-F1
#
_entry.id   AF-A0A947HWW6-F1
#
_cell.length_a   1.000
_cell.length_b   1.000
_cell.length_c   1.000
_cell.angle_alpha   90.00
_cell.angle_beta   90.00
_cell.angle_gamma   90.00
#
_symmetry.space_group_name_H-M   'P 1'
#
loop_
_entity.id
_entity.type
_entity.pdbx_description
1 polymer ?
#
loop_
_entity_poly.entity_id
_entity_poly.type
_entity_poly.pdbx_seq_one_letter_code
_entity_poly.pdbx_strand_id
1 'polypeptide(L)'
;MARQGWQAVLLPSSDPHLSEYLPERWQGRVHFSGFTGSSGTLLVAADRAAVFTDSRYWTQAEAELAGSGVDLVKLDGAAVPACTQWLQALGLTGQQDAQGVQGVQGATLALDGSVMGLAQTQQLADALAAVAVASAPAWRLHATDDVLDGVWPDRPGLPTAPVFEHLPPHASTSRRDKLIALREALQAKGASHHWVATLDDLAWLLNLRGADVDYNPVFLGHALVSLDAVQLFVGEGKVDAALQARLADDGVVVRPYADALPALKALPAGSVLLVDPKRITWGLRQAVPVGVKVVEAINPSTLAKSRKTAAEAAFIREAMARDGAAMCAFYAWLEQALGCEAVSELTIDERLTAEREKQPGYVSLSFPTIAGFNANGALPHYRATPEAFAWLST
;
A
#
# COMPACT_ATOMS: atom_id res chain seq x y z
N MET A 1 7.31 -22.51 4.22
CA MET A 1 6.43 -23.44 3.48
C MET A 1 6.48 -24.86 4.02
N ALA A 2 7.50 -25.69 3.71
CA ALA A 2 7.52 -27.11 4.10
C ALA A 2 7.32 -27.37 5.60
N ARG A 3 8.00 -26.61 6.48
CA ARG A 3 7.84 -26.70 7.95
C ARG A 3 6.41 -26.40 8.42
N GLN A 4 5.69 -25.54 7.72
CA GLN A 4 4.33 -25.10 8.05
C GLN A 4 3.25 -25.91 7.31
N GLY A 5 3.65 -26.86 6.45
CA GLY A 5 2.72 -27.64 5.63
C GLY A 5 2.01 -26.84 4.52
N TRP A 6 2.53 -25.66 4.13
CA TRP A 6 1.94 -24.85 3.06
C TRP A 6 2.42 -25.29 1.68
N GLN A 7 1.49 -25.48 0.75
CA GLN A 7 1.79 -25.90 -0.63
C GLN A 7 2.10 -24.71 -1.54
N ALA A 8 1.51 -23.54 -1.25
CA ALA A 8 1.83 -22.31 -1.94
C ALA A 8 1.82 -21.11 -0.98
N VAL A 9 2.58 -20.07 -1.31
CA VAL A 9 2.57 -18.77 -0.62
C VAL A 9 2.27 -17.68 -1.64
N LEU A 10 1.40 -16.74 -1.27
CA LEU A 10 1.10 -15.53 -2.05
C LEU A 10 1.70 -14.31 -1.36
N LEU A 11 2.51 -13.56 -2.12
CA LEU A 11 3.12 -12.30 -1.71
C LEU A 11 2.54 -11.15 -2.56
N PRO A 12 1.65 -10.31 -2.01
CA PRO A 12 1.05 -9.21 -2.74
C PRO A 12 1.99 -8.00 -2.84
N SER A 13 1.61 -7.03 -3.65
CA SER A 13 2.13 -5.65 -3.55
C SER A 13 1.20 -4.87 -2.64
N SER A 14 1.36 -5.03 -1.33
CA SER A 14 0.52 -4.35 -0.35
C SER A 14 1.18 -4.29 1.03
N ASP A 15 0.67 -3.41 1.87
CA ASP A 15 1.05 -3.23 3.27
C ASP A 15 -0.22 -3.19 4.15
N PRO A 16 -0.10 -3.05 5.49
CA PRO A 16 -1.27 -2.99 6.39
C PRO A 16 -2.21 -1.80 6.16
N HIS A 17 -1.82 -0.88 5.28
CA HIS A 17 -2.51 0.36 4.99
C HIS A 17 -3.05 0.42 3.55
N LEU A 18 -2.82 -0.64 2.76
CA LEU A 18 -3.17 -0.75 1.34
C LEU A 18 -2.56 0.40 0.51
N SER A 19 -1.31 0.75 0.79
CA SER A 19 -0.55 1.79 0.10
C SER A 19 -0.23 1.41 -1.35
N GLU A 20 -0.12 2.42 -2.23
CA GLU A 20 0.31 2.23 -3.62
C GLU A 20 1.83 2.01 -3.74
N TYR A 21 2.61 2.89 -3.12
CA TYR A 21 4.04 2.68 -2.89
C TYR A 21 4.24 2.10 -1.50
N LEU A 22 5.15 1.14 -1.36
CA LEU A 22 5.31 0.36 -0.13
C LEU A 22 6.61 0.75 0.56
N PRO A 23 6.60 0.95 1.89
CA PRO A 23 7.83 0.90 2.66
C PRO A 23 8.54 -0.45 2.46
N GLU A 24 9.88 -0.43 2.49
CA GLU A 24 10.72 -1.59 2.14
C GLU A 24 10.34 -2.88 2.87
N ARG A 25 9.94 -2.78 4.15
CA ARG A 25 9.49 -3.91 4.98
C ARG A 25 8.42 -4.78 4.33
N TRP A 26 7.56 -4.22 3.48
CA TRP A 26 6.48 -4.96 2.80
C TRP A 26 6.75 -5.25 1.33
N GLN A 27 7.95 -4.95 0.83
CA GLN A 27 8.36 -5.25 -0.54
C GLN A 27 8.81 -6.72 -0.71
N GLY A 28 8.12 -7.66 -0.07
CA GLY A 28 8.46 -9.09 -0.14
C GLY A 28 8.44 -9.63 -1.57
N ARG A 29 7.48 -9.19 -2.40
CA ARG A 29 7.46 -9.54 -3.83
C ARG A 29 8.75 -9.11 -4.54
N VAL A 30 9.20 -7.87 -4.34
CA VAL A 30 10.45 -7.35 -4.92
C VAL A 30 11.65 -8.16 -4.42
N HIS A 31 11.73 -8.38 -3.11
CA HIS A 31 12.84 -9.12 -2.50
C HIS A 31 12.96 -10.56 -3.03
N PHE A 32 11.83 -11.26 -3.19
CA PHE A 32 11.83 -12.68 -3.57
C PHE A 32 11.73 -12.96 -5.08
N SER A 33 11.34 -12.00 -5.92
CA SER A 33 11.35 -12.18 -7.38
C SER A 33 12.29 -11.26 -8.15
N GLY A 34 12.80 -10.20 -7.55
CA GLY A 34 13.56 -9.15 -8.25
C GLY A 34 12.70 -8.20 -9.11
N PHE A 35 11.39 -8.46 -9.23
CA PHE A 35 10.49 -7.60 -10.03
C PHE A 35 10.12 -6.32 -9.26
N THR A 36 10.47 -5.16 -9.81
CA THR A 36 10.41 -3.85 -9.14
C THR A 36 9.19 -2.99 -9.50
N GLY A 37 8.36 -3.40 -10.46
CA GLY A 37 7.17 -2.63 -10.87
C GLY A 37 6.17 -2.40 -9.71
N SER A 38 5.41 -1.30 -9.69
CA SER A 38 4.60 -0.98 -8.49
C SER A 38 3.40 -1.92 -8.26
N SER A 39 3.00 -2.71 -9.25
CA SER A 39 1.85 -3.61 -9.19
C SER A 39 2.25 -5.04 -9.53
N GLY A 40 1.84 -5.99 -8.70
CA GLY A 40 1.97 -7.41 -9.00
C GLY A 40 1.68 -8.31 -7.81
N THR A 41 1.61 -9.61 -8.05
CA THR A 41 1.51 -10.64 -7.01
C THR A 41 2.51 -11.74 -7.34
N LEU A 42 3.29 -12.17 -6.36
CA LEU A 42 4.18 -13.33 -6.50
C LEU A 42 3.52 -14.53 -5.84
N LEU A 43 3.36 -15.63 -6.60
CA LEU A 43 3.01 -16.93 -6.06
C LEU A 43 4.24 -17.83 -6.07
N VAL A 44 4.48 -18.52 -4.96
CA VAL A 44 5.60 -19.45 -4.78
C VAL A 44 5.04 -20.80 -4.36
N ALA A 45 5.43 -21.85 -5.07
CA ALA A 45 5.22 -23.26 -4.73
C ALA A 45 6.57 -23.95 -4.50
N ALA A 46 6.58 -25.25 -4.24
CA ALA A 46 7.82 -25.98 -3.92
C ALA A 46 8.89 -25.94 -5.03
N ASP A 47 8.46 -25.99 -6.30
CA ASP A 47 9.32 -26.15 -7.47
C ASP A 47 9.12 -25.08 -8.55
N ARG A 48 8.28 -24.07 -8.27
CA ARG A 48 7.91 -23.04 -9.24
C ARG A 48 7.45 -21.76 -8.56
N ALA A 49 7.64 -20.65 -9.26
CA ALA A 49 7.17 -19.34 -8.83
C ALA A 49 6.70 -18.54 -10.04
N ALA A 50 5.74 -17.65 -9.83
CA ALA A 50 5.26 -16.77 -10.89
C ALA A 50 4.89 -15.38 -10.35
N VAL A 51 5.23 -14.34 -11.12
CA VAL A 51 4.76 -12.97 -10.92
C VAL A 51 3.59 -12.71 -11.87
N PHE A 52 2.50 -12.22 -11.30
CA PHE A 52 1.29 -11.81 -11.99
C PHE A 52 1.27 -10.30 -12.04
N THR A 53 1.30 -9.70 -13.23
CA THR A 53 1.23 -8.24 -13.37
C THR A 53 0.49 -7.80 -14.63
N ASP A 54 0.00 -6.57 -14.61
CA ASP A 54 -0.78 -5.97 -15.68
C ASP A 54 0.12 -5.41 -16.81
N SER A 55 -0.52 -4.99 -17.91
CA SER A 55 0.15 -4.63 -19.16
C SER A 55 1.12 -3.45 -19.07
N ARG A 56 1.06 -2.64 -18.01
CA ARG A 56 2.04 -1.56 -17.79
C ARG A 56 3.45 -2.10 -17.56
N TYR A 57 3.55 -3.34 -17.08
CA TYR A 57 4.80 -3.92 -16.57
C TYR A 57 5.29 -5.15 -17.32
N TRP A 58 4.66 -5.58 -18.41
CA TRP A 58 5.05 -6.83 -19.09
C TRP A 58 6.50 -6.79 -19.59
N THR A 59 6.89 -5.75 -20.33
CA THR A 59 8.27 -5.62 -20.84
C THR A 59 9.28 -5.52 -19.71
N GLN A 60 8.96 -4.78 -18.65
CA GLN A 60 9.81 -4.67 -17.47
C GLN A 60 9.97 -6.03 -16.77
N ALA A 61 8.86 -6.74 -16.53
CA ALA A 61 8.88 -8.04 -15.87
C ALA A 61 9.61 -9.10 -16.70
N GLU A 62 9.48 -9.11 -18.03
CA GLU A 62 10.26 -10.00 -18.90
C GLU A 62 11.77 -9.76 -18.74
N ALA A 63 12.19 -8.50 -18.66
CA ALA A 63 13.60 -8.15 -18.49
C ALA A 63 14.11 -8.50 -17.08
N GLU A 64 13.37 -8.12 -16.03
CA GLU A 64 13.79 -8.32 -14.63
C GLU A 64 13.73 -9.78 -14.17
N LEU A 65 12.81 -10.58 -14.70
CA LEU A 65 12.65 -11.99 -14.33
C LEU A 65 13.52 -12.93 -15.18
N ALA A 66 14.16 -12.43 -16.24
CA ALA A 66 14.96 -13.26 -17.14
C ALA A 66 16.06 -14.03 -16.38
N GLY A 67 16.00 -15.36 -16.47
CA GLY A 67 16.98 -16.24 -15.81
C GLY A 67 16.80 -16.41 -14.29
N SER A 68 15.79 -15.79 -13.68
CA SER A 68 15.51 -15.91 -12.24
C SER A 68 14.86 -17.24 -11.83
N GLY A 69 14.26 -17.96 -12.78
CA GLY A 69 13.41 -19.14 -12.50
C GLY A 69 11.98 -18.78 -12.05
N VAL A 70 11.62 -17.49 -12.06
CA VAL A 70 10.27 -16.99 -11.79
C VAL A 70 9.56 -16.70 -13.11
N ASP A 71 8.40 -17.31 -13.33
CA ASP A 71 7.62 -17.11 -14.54
C ASP A 71 6.86 -15.77 -14.52
N LEU A 72 6.60 -15.21 -15.70
CA LEU A 72 5.68 -14.08 -15.86
C LEU A 72 4.30 -14.58 -16.29
N VAL A 73 3.27 -14.23 -15.51
CA VAL A 73 1.86 -14.37 -15.92
C VAL A 73 1.30 -12.99 -16.24
N LYS A 74 1.00 -12.78 -17.53
CA LYS A 74 0.44 -11.53 -18.04
C LYS A 74 -1.05 -11.44 -17.73
N LEU A 75 -1.46 -10.45 -16.93
CA LEU A 75 -2.85 -10.24 -16.56
C LEU A 75 -3.59 -9.40 -17.61
N ASP A 76 -4.72 -9.90 -18.08
CA ASP A 76 -5.70 -9.21 -18.95
C ASP A 76 -6.92 -8.68 -18.16
N GLY A 77 -6.90 -8.83 -16.84
CA GLY A 77 -7.98 -8.43 -15.93
C GLY A 77 -7.62 -8.63 -14.46
N ALA A 78 -8.57 -9.08 -13.65
CA ALA A 78 -8.34 -9.33 -12.23
C ALA A 78 -7.33 -10.46 -12.01
N ALA A 79 -6.50 -10.35 -10.97
CA ALA A 79 -5.46 -11.34 -10.68
C ALA A 79 -6.00 -12.69 -10.17
N VAL A 80 -7.14 -12.69 -9.46
CA VAL A 80 -7.66 -13.87 -8.75
C VAL A 80 -7.89 -15.08 -9.69
N PRO A 81 -8.57 -14.94 -10.85
CA PRO A 81 -8.74 -16.07 -11.77
C PRO A 81 -7.42 -16.67 -12.28
N ALA A 82 -6.44 -15.83 -12.61
CA ALA A 82 -5.13 -16.30 -13.07
C ALA A 82 -4.37 -17.01 -11.94
N CYS A 83 -4.43 -16.47 -10.72
CA CYS A 83 -3.85 -17.10 -9.54
C CYS A 83 -4.47 -18.48 -9.26
N THR A 84 -5.79 -18.59 -9.31
CA THR A 84 -6.47 -19.88 -9.07
C THR A 84 -6.15 -20.90 -10.16
N GLN A 85 -6.11 -20.48 -11.43
CA GLN A 85 -5.70 -21.35 -12.53
C GLN A 85 -4.25 -21.82 -12.38
N TRP A 86 -3.33 -20.94 -11.98
CA TRP A 86 -1.94 -21.32 -11.72
C TRP A 86 -1.83 -22.35 -10.58
N LEU A 87 -2.59 -22.15 -9.50
CA LEU A 87 -2.65 -23.09 -8.37
C LEU A 87 -3.22 -24.45 -8.79
N GLN A 88 -4.23 -24.49 -9.67
CA GLN A 88 -4.75 -25.75 -10.24
C GLN A 88 -3.69 -26.46 -11.09
N ALA A 89 -2.94 -25.71 -11.89
CA ALA A 89 -1.85 -26.23 -12.73
C ALA A 89 -0.68 -26.80 -11.91
N LEU A 90 -0.67 -26.58 -10.58
CA LEU A 90 0.26 -27.30 -9.69
C LEU A 90 0.06 -28.81 -9.74
N GLY A 91 -1.16 -29.28 -10.08
CA GLY A 91 -1.45 -30.71 -10.22
C GLY A 91 -1.25 -31.47 -8.91
N LEU A 92 -1.39 -30.79 -7.77
CA LEU A 92 -1.25 -31.41 -6.46
C LEU A 92 -2.28 -32.52 -6.32
N THR A 93 -1.81 -33.76 -6.25
CA THR A 93 -2.65 -34.91 -5.93
C THR A 93 -2.66 -35.07 -4.42
N GLY A 94 -3.80 -35.46 -3.84
CA GLY A 94 -3.88 -35.74 -2.40
C GLY A 94 -2.83 -36.78 -2.03
N GLN A 95 -1.94 -36.47 -1.09
CA GLN A 95 -0.99 -37.44 -0.57
C GLN A 95 -1.77 -38.55 0.14
N GLN A 96 -1.54 -39.81 -0.25
CA GLN A 96 -1.82 -40.94 0.63
C GLN A 96 -0.82 -40.86 1.78
N ASP A 97 -1.30 -40.85 3.01
CA ASP A 97 -0.41 -41.09 4.14
C ASP A 97 0.19 -42.51 4.02
N ALA A 98 1.38 -42.70 4.57
CA ALA A 98 2.04 -44.01 4.59
C ALA A 98 1.29 -45.04 5.48
N GLN A 99 0.10 -44.69 6.00
CA GLN A 99 -0.69 -45.44 6.97
C GLN A 99 -2.12 -45.78 6.48
N GLY A 100 -2.50 -45.41 5.25
CA GLY A 100 -3.76 -45.85 4.64
C GLY A 100 -5.02 -45.23 5.26
N VAL A 101 -4.93 -44.09 5.94
CA VAL A 101 -6.11 -43.37 6.44
C VAL A 101 -6.61 -42.46 5.33
N GLN A 102 -7.83 -42.72 4.83
CA GLN A 102 -8.51 -41.84 3.89
C GLN A 102 -8.82 -40.49 4.55
N GLY A 103 -7.89 -39.54 4.43
CA GLY A 103 -8.09 -38.14 4.74
C GLY A 103 -7.36 -37.29 3.72
N VAL A 104 -8.08 -36.72 2.77
CA VAL A 104 -7.52 -35.76 1.81
C VAL A 104 -7.00 -34.56 2.63
N GLN A 105 -5.68 -34.48 2.86
CA GLN A 105 -5.10 -33.21 3.30
C GLN A 105 -5.25 -32.24 2.13
N GLY A 106 -6.18 -31.29 2.26
CA GLY A 106 -6.37 -30.20 1.30
C GLY A 106 -5.05 -29.43 1.11
N ALA A 107 -4.86 -28.83 -0.07
CA ALA A 107 -3.71 -27.97 -0.31
C ALA A 107 -3.92 -26.63 0.40
N THR A 108 -2.87 -26.03 0.93
CA THR A 108 -2.91 -24.76 1.65
C THR A 108 -2.19 -23.69 0.85
N LEU A 109 -2.92 -22.62 0.52
CA LEU A 109 -2.36 -21.35 0.08
C LEU A 109 -2.22 -20.44 1.30
N ALA A 110 -0.98 -20.10 1.65
CA ALA A 110 -0.71 -19.16 2.73
C ALA A 110 -0.49 -17.74 2.19
N LEU A 111 -1.00 -16.75 2.92
CA LEU A 111 -0.74 -15.33 2.70
C LEU A 111 -0.76 -14.59 4.04
N ASP A 112 -0.21 -13.39 4.07
CA ASP A 112 -0.33 -12.53 5.23
C ASP A 112 -1.63 -11.73 5.15
N GLY A 113 -2.61 -12.12 5.98
CA GLY A 113 -3.90 -11.43 6.05
C GLY A 113 -3.78 -10.00 6.57
N SER A 114 -2.70 -9.66 7.27
CA SER A 114 -2.47 -8.30 7.79
C SER A 114 -2.20 -7.27 6.70
N VAL A 115 -1.76 -7.71 5.51
CA VAL A 115 -1.48 -6.85 4.35
C VAL A 115 -2.43 -7.08 3.17
N MET A 116 -3.17 -8.19 3.14
CA MET A 116 -4.11 -8.47 2.07
C MET A 116 -5.44 -7.73 2.28
N GLY A 117 -5.92 -7.02 1.24
CA GLY A 117 -7.21 -6.32 1.29
C GLY A 117 -8.39 -7.26 1.54
N LEU A 118 -9.37 -6.84 2.32
CA LEU A 118 -10.54 -7.65 2.71
C LEU A 118 -11.28 -8.23 1.49
N ALA A 119 -11.68 -7.37 0.54
CA ALA A 119 -12.43 -7.79 -0.64
C ALA A 119 -11.64 -8.75 -1.54
N GLN A 120 -10.35 -8.49 -1.75
CA GLN A 120 -9.48 -9.34 -2.56
C GLN A 120 -9.30 -10.73 -1.91
N THR A 121 -9.14 -10.77 -0.59
CA THR A 121 -9.00 -12.02 0.16
C THR A 121 -10.28 -12.83 0.12
N GLN A 122 -11.45 -12.19 0.24
CA GLN A 122 -12.75 -12.86 0.11
C GLN A 122 -12.93 -13.45 -1.30
N GLN A 123 -12.63 -12.67 -2.35
CA GLN A 123 -12.71 -13.14 -3.74
C GLN A 123 -11.78 -14.34 -3.98
N LEU A 124 -10.57 -14.31 -3.43
CA LEU A 124 -9.63 -15.42 -3.51
C LEU A 124 -10.15 -16.65 -2.77
N ALA A 125 -10.67 -16.49 -1.55
CA ALA A 125 -11.25 -17.59 -0.78
C ALA A 125 -12.44 -18.25 -1.51
N ASP A 126 -13.35 -17.44 -2.05
CA ASP A 126 -14.51 -17.92 -2.81
C ASP A 126 -14.07 -18.65 -4.08
N ALA A 127 -13.09 -18.11 -4.80
CA ALA A 127 -12.54 -18.74 -6.00
C ALA A 127 -11.85 -20.07 -5.69
N LEU A 128 -11.08 -20.17 -4.60
CA LEU A 128 -10.46 -21.42 -4.17
C LEU A 128 -11.51 -22.48 -3.78
N ALA A 129 -12.59 -22.07 -3.12
CA ALA A 129 -13.69 -22.96 -2.75
C ALA A 129 -14.46 -23.49 -3.98
N ALA A 130 -14.67 -22.65 -5.00
CA ALA A 130 -15.34 -23.02 -6.24
C ALA A 130 -14.55 -24.01 -7.10
N VAL A 131 -13.23 -24.07 -6.91
CA VAL A 131 -12.28 -24.91 -7.66
C VAL A 131 -12.19 -26.35 -7.13
N ALA A 132 -12.96 -26.73 -6.11
CA ALA A 132 -12.99 -28.10 -5.61
C ALA A 132 -13.51 -29.10 -6.68
N VAL A 133 -12.59 -29.70 -7.45
CA VAL A 133 -12.87 -30.78 -8.40
C VAL A 133 -12.80 -32.12 -7.66
N ALA A 134 -13.64 -33.09 -8.03
CA ALA A 134 -13.72 -34.42 -7.42
C ALA A 134 -12.40 -35.22 -7.34
N SER A 135 -11.35 -34.80 -8.08
CA SER A 135 -10.06 -35.48 -8.18
C SER A 135 -8.85 -34.66 -7.69
N ALA A 136 -9.07 -33.45 -7.14
CA ALA A 136 -8.02 -32.56 -6.64
C ALA A 136 -8.31 -32.16 -5.18
N PRO A 137 -7.28 -31.92 -4.35
CA PRO A 137 -7.49 -31.45 -2.99
C PRO A 137 -8.15 -30.07 -3.00
N ALA A 138 -9.16 -29.88 -2.14
CA ALA A 138 -9.73 -28.56 -1.91
C ALA A 138 -8.64 -27.63 -1.36
N TRP A 139 -8.49 -26.45 -1.98
CA TRP A 139 -7.57 -25.43 -1.51
C TRP A 139 -8.14 -24.74 -0.27
N ARG A 140 -7.32 -24.60 0.76
CA ARG A 140 -7.60 -23.84 1.98
C ARG A 140 -6.76 -22.58 2.00
N LEU A 141 -7.36 -21.49 2.44
CA LEU A 141 -6.67 -20.23 2.64
C LEU A 141 -6.16 -20.14 4.09
N HIS A 142 -4.85 -20.01 4.25
CA HIS A 142 -4.21 -19.69 5.52
C HIS A 142 -3.80 -18.23 5.52
N ALA A 143 -4.39 -17.40 6.39
CA ALA A 143 -4.28 -15.95 6.32
C ALA A 143 -3.97 -15.27 7.67
N THR A 144 -3.35 -16.00 8.61
CA THR A 144 -3.09 -15.52 9.98
C THR A 144 -1.64 -15.18 10.26
N ASP A 145 -0.71 -15.68 9.46
CA ASP A 145 0.72 -15.59 9.76
C ASP A 145 1.42 -14.62 8.82
N ASP A 146 2.46 -13.94 9.33
CA ASP A 146 3.41 -13.21 8.49
C ASP A 146 4.25 -14.22 7.71
N VAL A 147 3.93 -14.39 6.43
CA VAL A 147 4.59 -15.37 5.55
C VAL A 147 6.05 -15.04 5.24
N LEU A 148 6.50 -13.83 5.58
CA LEU A 148 7.89 -13.38 5.41
C LEU A 148 8.72 -13.57 6.69
N ASP A 149 8.09 -13.88 7.82
CA ASP A 149 8.77 -14.08 9.08
C ASP A 149 9.74 -15.28 9.02
N GLY A 150 10.95 -15.09 9.54
CA GLY A 150 12.01 -16.10 9.55
C GLY A 150 12.63 -16.46 8.19
N VAL A 151 12.15 -15.92 7.07
CA VAL A 151 12.72 -16.17 5.72
C VAL A 151 13.39 -14.95 5.10
N TRP A 152 13.25 -13.77 5.71
CA TRP A 152 13.95 -12.54 5.32
C TRP A 152 14.71 -11.98 6.55
N PRO A 153 15.93 -12.48 6.84
CA PRO A 153 16.65 -12.15 8.08
C PRO A 153 17.03 -10.66 8.23
N ASP A 154 17.30 -10.00 7.12
CA ASP A 154 17.65 -8.58 7.00
C ASP A 154 16.43 -7.70 6.64
N ARG A 155 15.21 -8.19 6.89
CA ARG A 155 13.98 -7.45 6.60
C ARG A 155 13.96 -6.08 7.30
N PRO A 156 13.75 -4.98 6.56
CA PRO A 156 13.73 -3.65 7.14
C PRO A 156 12.72 -3.48 8.28
N GLY A 157 13.08 -2.61 9.23
CA GLY A 157 12.19 -2.17 10.31
C GLY A 157 11.08 -1.23 9.79
N LEU A 158 10.32 -0.66 10.73
CA LEU A 158 9.39 0.42 10.39
C LEU A 158 10.18 1.70 10.05
N PRO A 159 9.75 2.51 9.06
CA PRO A 159 10.34 3.81 8.77
C PRO A 159 10.34 4.74 10.00
N THR A 160 11.40 5.51 10.15
CA THR A 160 11.67 6.32 11.36
C THR A 160 11.54 7.83 11.11
N ALA A 161 11.14 8.27 9.92
CA ALA A 161 11.00 9.68 9.60
C ALA A 161 10.02 10.37 10.58
N PRO A 162 10.31 11.62 11.03
CA PRO A 162 9.46 12.30 11.99
C PRO A 162 8.10 12.66 11.40
N VAL A 163 7.07 12.65 12.25
CA VAL A 163 5.74 13.15 11.95
C VAL A 163 5.69 14.62 12.33
N PHE A 164 5.15 15.44 11.42
CA PHE A 164 4.99 16.86 11.63
C PHE A 164 3.56 17.32 11.34
N GLU A 165 3.21 18.49 11.85
CA GLU A 165 1.88 19.06 11.72
C GLU A 165 1.74 19.83 10.40
N HIS A 166 0.65 19.59 9.68
CA HIS A 166 0.24 20.38 8.53
C HIS A 166 -0.52 21.60 9.04
N LEU A 167 0.12 22.77 8.98
CA LEU A 167 -0.36 23.98 9.65
C LEU A 167 -1.22 24.87 8.72
N PRO A 168 -2.09 25.73 9.30
CA PRO A 168 -2.70 26.84 8.57
C PRO A 168 -1.64 27.77 7.96
N PRO A 169 -1.93 28.45 6.82
CA PRO A 169 -3.22 28.45 6.12
C PRO A 169 -3.45 27.23 5.21
N HIS A 170 -2.45 26.36 5.02
CA HIS A 170 -2.52 25.22 4.09
C HIS A 170 -3.43 24.08 4.60
N ALA A 171 -3.53 23.91 5.92
CA ALA A 171 -4.58 23.12 6.56
C ALA A 171 -5.77 24.01 6.91
N SER A 172 -6.63 24.31 5.93
CA SER A 172 -7.70 25.30 6.10
C SER A 172 -8.81 24.89 7.08
N THR A 173 -8.94 23.59 7.36
CA THR A 173 -9.91 23.05 8.32
C THR A 173 -9.14 22.42 9.47
N SER A 174 -9.47 22.81 10.71
CA SER A 174 -8.76 22.34 11.89
C SER A 174 -8.98 20.83 12.11
N ARG A 175 -8.05 20.21 12.84
CA ARG A 175 -8.17 18.80 13.28
C ARG A 175 -9.46 18.60 14.08
N ARG A 176 -9.73 19.50 15.04
CA ARG A 176 -10.92 19.47 15.88
C ARG A 176 -12.21 19.47 15.05
N ASP A 177 -12.33 20.34 14.05
CA ASP A 177 -13.53 20.41 13.22
C ASP A 177 -13.71 19.13 12.38
N LYS A 178 -12.62 18.56 11.86
CA LYS A 178 -12.66 17.28 11.14
C LYS A 178 -13.12 16.13 12.04
N LEU A 179 -12.65 16.09 13.29
CA LEU A 179 -13.06 15.08 14.28
C LEU A 179 -14.53 15.23 14.69
N ILE A 180 -15.03 16.46 14.82
CA ILE A 180 -16.46 16.73 15.07
C ILE A 180 -17.31 16.17 13.92
N ALA A 181 -17.00 16.56 12.68
CA ALA A 181 -17.74 16.10 11.50
C ALA A 181 -17.67 14.56 11.32
N LEU A 182 -16.52 13.96 11.64
CA LEU A 182 -16.38 12.50 11.65
C LEU A 182 -17.33 11.87 12.68
N ARG A 183 -17.36 12.37 13.92
CA ARG A 183 -18.21 11.83 14.99
C ARG A 183 -19.69 11.98 14.68
N GLU A 184 -20.12 13.08 14.07
CA GLU A 184 -21.48 13.26 13.56
C GLU A 184 -21.83 12.18 12.53
N ALA A 185 -20.90 11.88 11.60
CA ALA A 185 -21.08 10.81 10.62
C ALA A 185 -21.14 9.41 11.26
N LEU A 186 -20.42 9.17 12.36
CA LEU A 186 -20.52 7.92 13.14
C LEU A 186 -21.89 7.80 13.80
N GLN A 187 -22.33 8.85 14.49
CA GLN A 187 -23.63 8.90 15.15
C GLN A 187 -24.78 8.68 14.16
N ALA A 188 -24.72 9.32 12.99
CA ALA A 188 -25.71 9.14 11.92
C ALA A 188 -25.82 7.69 11.40
N LYS A 189 -24.75 6.91 11.55
CA LYS A 189 -24.69 5.48 11.19
C LYS A 189 -24.88 4.55 12.39
N GLY A 190 -25.16 5.09 13.58
CA GLY A 190 -25.25 4.33 14.82
C GLY A 190 -23.93 3.66 15.23
N ALA A 191 -22.80 4.18 14.77
CA ALA A 191 -21.48 3.69 15.09
C ALA A 191 -20.91 4.42 16.33
N SER A 192 -20.20 3.66 17.16
CA SER A 192 -19.51 4.16 18.35
C SER A 192 -18.01 4.36 18.14
N HIS A 193 -17.44 3.63 17.18
CA HIS A 193 -16.02 3.61 16.88
C HIS A 193 -15.80 3.61 15.38
N HIS A 194 -14.64 4.11 14.95
CA HIS A 194 -14.16 4.03 13.58
C HIS A 194 -12.68 3.71 13.55
N TRP A 195 -12.31 2.81 12.65
CA TRP A 195 -10.92 2.50 12.37
C TRP A 195 -10.45 3.21 11.10
N VAL A 196 -9.37 3.99 11.21
CA VAL A 196 -8.70 4.62 10.09
C VAL A 196 -7.42 3.83 9.79
N ALA A 197 -7.40 3.15 8.66
CA ALA A 197 -6.28 2.29 8.23
C ALA A 197 -5.40 2.91 7.15
N THR A 198 -5.99 3.63 6.21
CA THR A 198 -5.29 4.28 5.10
C THR A 198 -4.51 5.51 5.54
N LEU A 199 -3.27 5.63 5.06
CA LEU A 199 -2.33 6.66 5.51
C LEU A 199 -2.75 8.08 5.13
N ASP A 200 -3.38 8.25 3.96
CA ASP A 200 -3.86 9.53 3.47
C ASP A 200 -5.10 10.02 4.22
N ASP A 201 -6.03 9.12 4.57
CA ASP A 201 -7.17 9.43 5.45
C ASP A 201 -6.68 9.81 6.85
N LEU A 202 -5.69 9.10 7.40
CA LEU A 202 -5.08 9.40 8.71
C LEU A 202 -4.39 10.77 8.72
N ALA A 203 -3.50 11.02 7.76
CA ALA A 203 -2.78 12.27 7.59
C ALA A 203 -3.74 13.46 7.40
N TRP A 204 -4.79 13.29 6.60
CA TRP A 204 -5.80 14.32 6.38
C TRP A 204 -6.64 14.60 7.63
N LEU A 205 -7.13 13.55 8.31
CA LEU A 205 -8.01 13.69 9.47
C LEU A 205 -7.30 14.43 10.61
N LEU A 206 -6.02 14.10 10.83
CA LEU A 206 -5.25 14.63 11.95
C LEU A 206 -4.42 15.89 11.61
N ASN A 207 -4.48 16.38 10.36
CA ASN A 207 -3.58 17.43 9.89
C ASN A 207 -2.11 17.11 10.21
N LEU A 208 -1.69 15.88 9.93
CA LEU A 208 -0.33 15.41 10.13
C LEU A 208 0.27 14.97 8.79
N ARG A 209 1.58 15.02 8.67
CA ARG A 209 2.36 14.56 7.50
C ARG A 209 3.61 13.84 7.97
N GLY A 210 4.21 13.08 7.07
CA GLY A 210 5.48 12.39 7.27
C GLY A 210 6.17 12.13 5.94
N ALA A 211 7.13 11.21 5.96
CA ALA A 211 7.90 10.83 4.78
C ALA A 211 8.21 9.32 4.80
N ASP A 212 7.27 8.50 5.28
CA ASP A 212 7.49 7.04 5.43
C ASP A 212 7.29 6.26 4.14
N VAL A 213 6.63 6.88 3.16
CA VAL A 213 6.33 6.31 1.85
C VAL A 213 6.86 7.29 0.81
N ASP A 214 7.70 6.81 -0.10
CA ASP A 214 8.25 7.66 -1.16
C ASP A 214 7.14 8.36 -1.93
N TYR A 215 7.41 9.63 -2.24
CA TYR A 215 6.52 10.53 -3.00
C TYR A 215 5.19 10.89 -2.33
N ASN A 216 4.86 10.25 -1.22
CA ASN A 216 3.60 10.42 -0.51
C ASN A 216 3.91 11.02 0.88
N PRO A 217 3.49 12.26 1.19
CA PRO A 217 3.82 12.92 2.45
C PRO A 217 2.96 12.39 3.62
N VAL A 218 3.05 11.09 3.87
CA VAL A 218 2.28 10.33 4.86
C VAL A 218 3.23 9.61 5.83
N PHE A 219 2.67 9.10 6.91
CA PHE A 219 3.39 8.34 7.93
C PHE A 219 2.63 7.07 8.27
N LEU A 220 3.33 6.00 8.63
CA LEU A 220 2.71 4.75 9.02
C LEU A 220 1.99 4.89 10.35
N GLY A 221 0.71 4.56 10.34
CA GLY A 221 -0.10 4.58 11.54
C GLY A 221 -1.53 4.13 11.34
N HIS A 222 -2.20 3.94 12.46
CA HIS A 222 -3.63 3.70 12.53
C HIS A 222 -4.28 4.69 13.51
N ALA A 223 -5.57 4.95 13.34
CA ALA A 223 -6.35 5.60 14.38
C ALA A 223 -7.60 4.81 14.74
N LEU A 224 -7.84 4.65 16.04
CA LEU A 224 -9.12 4.22 16.58
C LEU A 224 -9.83 5.45 17.16
N VAL A 225 -10.87 5.90 16.47
CA VAL A 225 -11.68 7.05 16.84
C VAL A 225 -12.93 6.57 17.57
N SER A 226 -13.18 7.08 18.77
CA SER A 226 -14.47 6.96 19.47
C SER A 226 -15.21 8.30 19.45
N LEU A 227 -16.40 8.33 20.05
CA LEU A 227 -17.17 9.57 20.21
C LEU A 227 -16.46 10.63 21.08
N ASP A 228 -15.54 10.20 21.96
CA ASP A 228 -14.93 11.09 22.95
C ASP A 228 -13.42 11.28 22.74
N ALA A 229 -12.73 10.28 22.21
CA ALA A 229 -11.27 10.29 22.08
C ALA A 229 -10.77 9.69 20.76
N VAL A 230 -9.50 9.93 20.46
CA VAL A 230 -8.78 9.29 19.36
C VAL A 230 -7.52 8.64 19.93
N GLN A 231 -7.26 7.39 19.55
CA GLN A 231 -5.97 6.76 19.78
C GLN A 231 -5.22 6.70 18.46
N LEU A 232 -4.09 7.41 18.37
CA LEU A 232 -3.18 7.41 17.22
C LEU A 232 -2.04 6.42 17.49
N PHE A 233 -1.96 5.36 16.70
CA PHE A 233 -0.90 4.35 16.78
C PHE A 233 0.16 4.66 15.72
N VAL A 234 1.38 4.96 16.15
CA VAL A 234 2.48 5.41 15.28
C VAL A 234 3.82 4.92 15.83
N GLY A 235 4.84 4.84 14.99
CA GLY A 235 6.18 4.43 15.42
C GLY A 235 6.72 5.31 16.57
N GLU A 236 7.37 4.69 17.54
CA GLU A 236 7.92 5.37 18.71
C GLU A 236 8.95 6.44 18.30
N GLY A 237 8.95 7.57 19.03
CA GLY A 237 9.86 8.69 18.77
C GLY A 237 9.53 9.55 17.54
N LYS A 238 8.58 9.16 16.69
CA LYS A 238 8.22 9.94 15.49
C LYS A 238 7.44 11.22 15.79
N VAL A 239 6.74 11.29 16.92
CA VAL A 239 5.97 12.46 17.36
C VAL A 239 6.65 13.08 18.57
N ASP A 240 7.14 14.31 18.46
CA ASP A 240 7.79 15.00 19.57
C ASP A 240 6.82 15.39 20.71
N ALA A 241 7.36 15.71 21.88
CA ALA A 241 6.55 16.03 23.07
C ALA A 241 5.64 17.26 22.89
N ALA A 242 6.07 18.26 22.10
CA ALA A 242 5.27 19.46 21.88
C ALA A 242 4.07 19.18 20.97
N LEU A 243 4.26 18.36 19.93
CA LEU A 243 3.19 17.89 19.06
C LEU A 243 2.25 16.93 19.79
N GLN A 244 2.79 16.03 20.64
CA GLN A 244 1.96 15.18 21.51
C GLN A 244 1.03 16.00 22.41
N ALA A 245 1.52 17.09 23.01
CA ALA A 245 0.69 17.98 23.83
C ALA A 245 -0.44 18.63 23.03
N ARG A 246 -0.15 19.17 21.83
CA ARG A 246 -1.18 19.76 20.95
C ARG A 246 -2.19 18.73 20.45
N LEU A 247 -1.75 17.50 20.20
CA LEU A 247 -2.63 16.39 19.86
C LEU A 247 -3.57 16.04 21.02
N ALA A 248 -3.04 16.02 22.25
CA ALA A 248 -3.84 15.75 23.46
C ALA A 248 -4.92 16.82 23.68
N ASP A 249 -4.63 18.10 23.39
CA ASP A 249 -5.62 19.19 23.47
C ASP A 249 -6.81 18.99 22.52
N ASP A 250 -6.61 18.25 21.42
CA ASP A 250 -7.66 17.87 20.46
C ASP A 250 -8.26 16.47 20.75
N GLY A 251 -7.93 15.87 21.89
CA GLY A 251 -8.41 14.56 22.31
C GLY A 251 -7.72 13.38 21.60
N VAL A 252 -6.52 13.59 21.06
CA VAL A 252 -5.71 12.56 20.39
C VAL A 252 -4.59 12.08 21.30
N VAL A 253 -4.63 10.81 21.68
CA VAL A 253 -3.60 10.15 22.49
C VAL A 253 -2.70 9.33 21.59
N VAL A 254 -1.39 9.60 21.63
CA VAL A 254 -0.38 8.86 20.87
C VAL A 254 -0.02 7.56 21.58
N ARG A 255 0.06 6.46 20.82
CA ARG A 255 0.36 5.10 21.26
C ARG A 255 1.41 4.47 20.32
N PRO A 256 2.22 3.51 20.79
CA PRO A 256 3.09 2.71 19.93
C PRO A 256 2.31 2.03 18.79
N TYR A 257 2.92 1.94 17.61
CA TYR A 257 2.30 1.29 16.43
C TYR A 257 1.85 -0.16 16.71
N ALA A 258 2.64 -0.91 17.48
CA ALA A 258 2.36 -2.29 17.84
C ALA A 258 1.08 -2.46 18.68
N ASP A 259 0.62 -1.41 19.37
CA ASP A 259 -0.58 -1.45 20.22
C ASP A 259 -1.89 -1.34 19.42
N ALA A 260 -1.81 -1.05 18.11
CA ALA A 260 -2.98 -0.90 17.24
C ALA A 260 -3.90 -2.13 17.27
N LEU A 261 -3.34 -3.31 16.98
CA LEU A 261 -4.12 -4.55 16.92
C LEU A 261 -4.63 -5.01 18.31
N PRO A 262 -3.83 -4.97 19.38
CA PRO A 262 -4.33 -5.16 20.74
C PRO A 262 -5.50 -4.23 21.10
N ALA A 263 -5.42 -2.94 20.75
CA ALA A 263 -6.49 -1.98 21.05
C ALA A 263 -7.79 -2.31 20.29
N LEU A 264 -7.70 -2.72 19.02
CA LEU A 264 -8.86 -3.17 18.25
C LEU A 264 -9.51 -4.41 18.88
N LYS A 265 -8.70 -5.39 19.29
CA LYS A 265 -9.16 -6.63 19.96
C LYS A 265 -9.76 -6.37 21.34
N ALA A 266 -9.41 -5.25 21.97
CA ALA A 266 -9.91 -4.85 23.29
C ALA A 266 -11.22 -4.05 23.23
N LEU A 267 -11.81 -3.83 22.04
CA LEU A 267 -13.09 -3.14 21.94
C LEU A 267 -14.18 -3.86 22.77
N PRO A 268 -14.91 -3.14 23.65
CA PRO A 268 -15.93 -3.74 24.49
C PRO A 268 -17.05 -4.40 23.70
N ALA A 269 -17.63 -5.47 24.25
CA ALA A 269 -18.87 -6.05 23.73
C ALA A 269 -19.99 -4.98 23.69
N GLY A 270 -20.78 -4.98 22.63
CA GLY A 270 -21.80 -3.96 22.38
C GLY A 270 -21.29 -2.71 21.63
N SER A 271 -19.97 -2.58 21.41
CA SER A 271 -19.45 -1.55 20.51
C SER A 271 -19.96 -1.78 19.08
N VAL A 272 -20.17 -0.69 18.37
CA VAL A 272 -20.45 -0.67 16.94
C VAL A 272 -19.28 0.00 16.22
N LEU A 273 -18.52 -0.77 15.43
CA LEU A 273 -17.36 -0.33 14.69
C LEU A 273 -17.72 -0.05 13.24
N LEU A 274 -17.47 1.17 12.77
CA LEU A 274 -17.55 1.53 11.36
C LEU A 274 -16.21 1.24 10.67
N VAL A 275 -16.28 0.52 9.56
CA VAL A 275 -15.12 0.29 8.67
C VAL A 275 -15.52 0.48 7.21
N ASP A 276 -14.57 0.90 6.39
CA ASP A 276 -14.70 0.83 4.94
C ASP A 276 -14.07 -0.46 4.44
N PRO A 277 -14.85 -1.42 3.88
CA PRO A 277 -14.33 -2.70 3.44
C PRO A 277 -13.30 -2.59 2.31
N LYS A 278 -13.22 -1.44 1.62
CA LYS A 278 -12.19 -1.17 0.59
C LYS A 278 -10.88 -0.64 1.17
N ARG A 279 -10.84 -0.27 2.45
CA ARG A 279 -9.72 0.40 3.10
C ARG A 279 -9.12 -0.39 4.26
N ILE A 280 -9.59 -1.61 4.50
CA ILE A 280 -9.08 -2.48 5.56
C ILE A 280 -8.55 -3.80 5.01
N THR A 281 -7.63 -4.39 5.76
CA THR A 281 -7.09 -5.70 5.46
C THR A 281 -7.95 -6.81 6.06
N TRP A 282 -7.77 -8.02 5.54
CA TRP A 282 -8.44 -9.22 6.03
C TRP A 282 -8.17 -9.46 7.51
N GLY A 283 -6.89 -9.38 7.92
CA GLY A 283 -6.44 -9.60 9.29
C GLY A 283 -7.05 -8.61 10.27
N LEU A 284 -7.19 -7.34 9.88
CA LEU A 284 -7.88 -6.33 10.67
C LEU A 284 -9.35 -6.70 10.88
N ARG A 285 -10.06 -7.11 9.81
CA ARG A 285 -11.45 -7.52 9.90
C ARG A 285 -11.65 -8.74 10.80
N GLN A 286 -10.70 -9.69 10.76
CA GLN A 286 -10.70 -10.90 11.59
C GLN A 286 -10.33 -10.64 13.05
N ALA A 287 -9.62 -9.55 13.33
CA ALA A 287 -9.27 -9.16 14.69
C ALA A 287 -10.41 -8.47 15.46
N VAL A 288 -11.49 -8.07 14.78
CA VAL A 288 -12.67 -7.49 15.42
C VAL A 288 -13.33 -8.54 16.33
N PRO A 289 -13.55 -8.26 17.63
CA PRO A 289 -14.14 -9.23 18.55
C PRO A 289 -15.58 -9.62 18.17
N VAL A 290 -15.98 -10.87 18.45
CA VAL A 290 -17.31 -11.42 18.12
C VAL A 290 -18.47 -10.60 18.72
N GLY A 291 -18.26 -9.93 19.85
CA GLY A 291 -19.25 -9.07 20.50
C GLY A 291 -19.36 -7.64 19.94
N VAL A 292 -18.57 -7.28 18.92
CA VAL A 292 -18.56 -5.96 18.28
C VAL A 292 -19.34 -6.04 16.98
N LYS A 293 -20.36 -5.20 16.84
CA LYS A 293 -21.11 -5.07 15.58
C LYS A 293 -20.27 -4.29 14.58
N VAL A 294 -20.12 -4.80 13.36
CA VAL A 294 -19.45 -4.08 12.27
C VAL A 294 -20.49 -3.42 11.37
N VAL A 295 -20.31 -2.12 11.08
CA VAL A 295 -21.05 -1.37 10.08
C VAL A 295 -20.10 -1.07 8.93
N GLU A 296 -20.38 -1.63 7.76
CA GLU A 296 -19.60 -1.39 6.55
C GLU A 296 -20.15 -0.19 5.79
N ALA A 297 -19.31 0.82 5.58
CA ALA A 297 -19.64 2.03 4.84
C ALA A 297 -18.38 2.72 4.32
N ILE A 298 -18.53 3.56 3.29
CA ILE A 298 -17.42 4.40 2.81
C ILE A 298 -16.84 5.20 3.98
N ASN A 299 -15.51 5.23 4.08
CA ASN A 299 -14.79 5.99 5.09
C ASN A 299 -15.24 7.47 5.01
N PRO A 300 -15.79 8.08 6.09
CA PRO A 300 -16.29 9.46 6.04
C PRO A 300 -15.24 10.46 5.54
N SER A 301 -13.97 10.24 5.89
CA SER A 301 -12.86 11.08 5.47
C SER A 301 -12.58 11.02 3.96
N THR A 302 -12.84 9.89 3.28
CA THR A 302 -12.67 9.75 1.83
C THR A 302 -13.54 10.73 1.06
N LEU A 303 -14.83 10.86 1.43
CA LEU A 303 -15.71 11.83 0.77
C LEU A 303 -15.35 13.26 1.18
N ALA A 304 -15.11 13.50 2.48
CA ALA A 304 -14.79 14.82 2.99
C ALA A 304 -13.54 15.41 2.31
N LYS A 305 -12.45 14.64 2.25
CA LYS A 305 -11.19 15.11 1.65
C LYS A 305 -11.20 15.16 0.12
N SER A 306 -12.17 14.51 -0.54
CA SER A 306 -12.31 14.63 -2.00
C SER A 306 -12.79 16.03 -2.42
N ARG A 307 -13.54 16.73 -1.55
CA ARG A 307 -14.13 18.04 -1.78
C ARG A 307 -13.27 19.15 -1.15
N LYS A 308 -12.44 19.80 -1.98
CA LYS A 308 -11.49 20.82 -1.51
C LYS A 308 -12.24 22.08 -1.13
N THR A 309 -11.84 22.71 -0.03
CA THR A 309 -12.34 24.04 0.32
C THR A 309 -11.87 25.07 -0.72
N ALA A 310 -12.48 26.26 -0.71
CA ALA A 310 -12.02 27.35 -1.58
C ALA A 310 -10.55 27.72 -1.30
N ALA A 311 -10.11 27.67 -0.04
CA ALA A 311 -8.73 27.94 0.36
C ALA A 311 -7.76 26.85 -0.13
N GLU A 312 -8.10 25.57 0.05
CA GLU A 312 -7.30 24.46 -0.48
C GLU A 312 -7.20 24.51 -2.00
N ALA A 313 -8.31 24.80 -2.70
CA ALA A 313 -8.31 24.94 -4.15
C ALA A 313 -7.48 26.14 -4.63
N ALA A 314 -7.50 27.26 -3.90
CA ALA A 314 -6.63 28.41 -4.21
C ALA A 314 -5.15 28.04 -4.07
N PHE A 315 -4.79 27.36 -2.97
CA PHE A 315 -3.43 26.89 -2.74
C PHE A 315 -2.96 25.88 -3.79
N ILE A 316 -3.83 24.95 -4.21
CA ILE A 316 -3.51 24.01 -5.31
C ILE A 316 -3.21 24.76 -6.60
N ARG A 317 -4.00 25.79 -6.97
CA ARG A 317 -3.73 26.60 -8.17
C ARG A 317 -2.39 27.32 -8.08
N GLU A 318 -2.05 27.83 -6.90
CA GLU A 318 -0.75 28.46 -6.66
C GLU A 318 0.41 27.45 -6.79
N ALA A 319 0.28 26.26 -6.21
CA ALA A 319 1.26 25.19 -6.34
C ALA A 319 1.45 24.78 -7.81
N MET A 320 0.36 24.65 -8.58
CA MET A 320 0.43 24.36 -10.02
C MET A 320 1.06 25.49 -10.82
N ALA A 321 0.82 26.75 -10.47
CA ALA A 321 1.47 27.89 -11.14
C ALA A 321 2.99 27.90 -10.90
N ARG A 322 3.43 27.54 -9.69
CA ARG A 322 4.86 27.39 -9.35
C ARG A 322 5.50 26.21 -10.08
N ASP A 323 4.84 25.06 -10.13
CA ASP A 323 5.32 23.90 -10.91
C ASP A 323 5.40 24.24 -12.41
N GLY A 324 4.41 24.98 -12.94
CA GLY A 324 4.46 25.50 -14.31
C GLY A 324 5.65 26.41 -14.58
N ALA A 325 6.02 27.28 -13.63
CA ALA A 325 7.22 28.12 -13.74
C ALA A 325 8.51 27.28 -13.74
N ALA A 326 8.60 26.26 -12.90
CA ALA A 326 9.71 25.30 -12.90
C ALA A 326 9.82 24.55 -14.23
N MET A 327 8.69 24.10 -14.78
CA MET A 327 8.65 23.45 -16.10
C MET A 327 9.11 24.39 -17.21
N CYS A 328 8.70 25.66 -17.21
CA CYS A 328 9.18 26.64 -18.19
C CYS A 328 10.70 26.85 -18.09
N ALA A 329 11.25 26.96 -16.89
CA ALA A 329 12.69 27.09 -16.68
C ALA A 329 13.45 25.85 -17.18
N PHE A 330 12.93 24.66 -16.88
CA PHE A 330 13.47 23.40 -17.38
C PHE A 330 13.47 23.32 -18.92
N TYR A 331 12.33 23.64 -19.57
CA TYR A 331 12.26 23.61 -21.03
C TYR A 331 13.16 24.65 -21.69
N ALA A 332 13.26 25.84 -21.12
CA ALA A 332 14.17 26.87 -21.62
C ALA A 332 15.64 26.42 -21.58
N TRP A 333 16.05 25.67 -20.54
CA TRP A 333 17.37 25.03 -20.51
C TRP A 333 17.46 23.89 -21.54
N LEU A 334 16.47 22.99 -21.58
CA LEU A 334 16.49 21.82 -22.46
C LEU A 334 16.65 22.21 -23.93
N GLU A 335 15.91 23.23 -24.40
CA GLU A 335 16.01 23.75 -25.77
C GLU A 335 17.42 24.27 -26.12
N GLN A 336 18.16 24.82 -25.15
CA GLN A 336 19.52 25.30 -25.35
C GLN A 336 20.55 24.16 -25.26
N ALA A 337 20.29 23.17 -24.42
CA ALA A 337 21.17 22.04 -24.17
C ALA A 337 21.14 21.01 -25.30
N LEU A 338 20.00 20.81 -25.96
CA LEU A 338 19.88 19.85 -27.07
C LEU A 338 20.83 20.23 -28.23
N GLY A 339 21.66 19.27 -28.64
CA GLY A 339 22.70 19.46 -29.66
C GLY A 339 23.97 20.18 -29.18
N CYS A 340 23.97 20.73 -27.96
CA CYS A 340 25.11 21.44 -27.36
C CYS A 340 25.73 20.70 -26.16
N GLU A 341 24.92 19.96 -25.41
CA GLU A 341 25.29 19.21 -24.20
C GLU A 341 24.94 17.71 -24.37
N ALA A 342 25.61 16.85 -23.61
CA ALA A 342 25.24 15.45 -23.49
C ALA A 342 24.03 15.31 -22.54
N VAL A 343 22.83 15.14 -23.11
CA VAL A 343 21.57 14.99 -22.35
C VAL A 343 21.09 13.55 -22.41
N SER A 344 20.81 12.96 -21.25
CA SER A 344 20.20 11.63 -21.12
C SER A 344 18.85 11.71 -20.43
N GLU A 345 18.07 10.62 -20.46
CA GLU A 345 16.84 10.50 -19.67
C GLU A 345 17.07 10.73 -18.17
N LEU A 346 18.24 10.33 -17.64
CA LEU A 346 18.64 10.61 -16.25
C LEU A 346 18.84 12.12 -16.03
N THR A 347 19.50 12.79 -16.99
CA THR A 347 19.71 14.25 -16.96
C THR A 347 18.37 15.01 -16.95
N ILE A 348 17.35 14.48 -17.63
CA ILE A 348 16.00 15.09 -17.64
C ILE A 348 15.40 15.08 -16.22
N ASP A 349 15.45 13.93 -15.52
CA ASP A 349 14.97 13.84 -14.14
C ASP A 349 15.72 14.78 -13.20
N GLU A 350 17.06 14.73 -13.23
CA GLU A 350 17.92 15.57 -12.40
C GLU A 350 17.62 17.06 -12.59
N ARG A 351 17.53 17.52 -13.84
CA ARG A 351 17.33 18.93 -14.18
C ARG A 351 15.92 19.40 -13.86
N LEU A 352 14.89 18.63 -14.20
CA LEU A 352 13.51 19.00 -13.90
C LEU A 352 13.27 19.03 -12.38
N THR A 353 13.80 18.04 -11.65
CA THR A 353 13.72 18.00 -10.19
C THR A 353 14.42 19.21 -9.57
N ALA A 354 15.61 19.56 -10.04
CA ALA A 354 16.33 20.75 -9.56
C ALA A 354 15.56 22.06 -9.80
N GLU A 355 14.82 22.20 -10.90
CA GLU A 355 13.96 23.39 -11.12
C GLU A 355 12.75 23.42 -10.17
N ARG A 356 12.20 22.25 -9.82
CA ARG A 356 11.11 22.13 -8.84
C ARG A 356 11.58 22.44 -7.42
N GLU A 357 12.76 21.99 -7.03
CA GLU A 357 13.37 22.26 -5.72
C GLU A 357 13.57 23.75 -5.44
N LYS A 358 13.74 24.57 -6.48
CA LYS A 358 13.82 26.04 -6.35
C LYS A 358 12.49 26.69 -5.98
N GLN A 359 11.36 26.00 -6.16
CA GLN A 359 10.04 26.59 -5.90
C GLN A 359 9.74 26.66 -4.39
N PRO A 360 9.24 27.81 -3.88
CA PRO A 360 8.86 27.93 -2.49
C PRO A 360 7.81 26.89 -2.08
N GLY A 361 8.09 26.17 -0.99
CA GLY A 361 7.21 25.13 -0.46
C GLY A 361 7.33 23.78 -1.17
N TYR A 362 8.36 23.56 -2.00
CA TYR A 362 8.73 22.22 -2.46
C TYR A 362 8.97 21.29 -1.26
N VAL A 363 8.50 20.05 -1.38
CA VAL A 363 8.66 19.00 -0.35
C VAL A 363 9.40 17.81 -0.95
N SER A 364 8.82 17.23 -1.99
CA SER A 364 9.37 16.11 -2.75
C SER A 364 8.68 16.06 -4.12
N LEU A 365 9.16 15.17 -5.00
CA LEU A 365 8.38 14.69 -6.14
C LEU A 365 7.12 13.93 -5.64
N SER A 366 6.08 13.87 -6.47
CA SER A 366 4.84 13.12 -6.21
C SER A 366 4.78 11.74 -6.88
N PHE A 367 5.76 11.42 -7.73
CA PHE A 367 6.08 10.10 -8.30
C PHE A 367 7.45 10.23 -9.00
N PRO A 368 8.16 9.12 -9.31
CA PRO A 368 9.43 9.21 -10.05
C PRO A 368 9.21 9.81 -11.43
N THR A 369 10.10 10.69 -11.88
CA THR A 369 10.00 11.29 -13.22
C THR A 369 10.02 10.21 -14.30
N ILE A 370 9.04 10.26 -15.21
CA ILE A 370 8.98 9.39 -16.39
C ILE A 370 9.57 10.16 -17.57
N ALA A 371 10.85 9.92 -17.86
CA ALA A 371 11.57 10.49 -18.99
C ALA A 371 11.93 9.35 -19.96
N GLY A 372 11.09 9.11 -20.97
CA GLY A 372 11.29 8.07 -21.98
C GLY A 372 11.55 8.65 -23.36
N PHE A 373 12.68 8.31 -23.97
CA PHE A 373 13.10 8.70 -25.31
C PHE A 373 12.96 7.53 -26.29
N ASN A 374 12.39 7.80 -27.47
CA ASN A 374 12.16 6.82 -28.52
C ASN A 374 11.41 5.58 -28.01
N ALA A 375 12.00 4.38 -28.08
CA ALA A 375 11.37 3.14 -27.64
C ALA A 375 11.00 3.12 -26.15
N ASN A 376 11.79 3.81 -25.30
CA ASN A 376 11.50 3.91 -23.87
C ASN A 376 10.21 4.71 -23.61
N GLY A 377 9.87 5.66 -24.49
CA GLY A 377 8.63 6.44 -24.41
C GLY A 377 7.35 5.63 -24.66
N ALA A 378 7.45 4.39 -25.15
CA ALA A 378 6.31 3.50 -25.32
C ALA A 378 5.90 2.77 -24.02
N LEU A 379 6.73 2.83 -22.97
CA LEU A 379 6.51 2.13 -21.71
C LEU A 379 5.83 3.07 -20.69
N PRO A 380 4.59 2.79 -20.25
CA PRO A 380 3.79 3.74 -19.45
C PRO A 380 4.44 4.18 -18.14
N HIS A 381 5.16 3.27 -17.48
CA HIS A 381 5.80 3.49 -16.19
C HIS A 381 7.33 3.32 -16.31
N TYR A 382 7.90 3.74 -17.45
CA TYR A 382 9.35 3.70 -17.67
C TYR A 382 10.09 4.47 -16.58
N ARG A 383 11.21 3.90 -16.15
CA ARG A 383 12.16 4.55 -15.26
C ARG A 383 13.56 4.31 -15.81
N ALA A 384 14.25 5.39 -16.14
CA ALA A 384 15.67 5.33 -16.44
C ALA A 384 16.46 4.98 -15.18
N THR A 385 17.47 4.13 -15.32
CA THR A 385 18.43 3.80 -14.25
C THR A 385 19.86 4.02 -14.76
N PRO A 386 20.87 4.12 -13.87
CA PRO A 386 22.26 4.18 -14.30
C PRO A 386 22.68 3.03 -15.22
N GLU A 387 22.03 1.87 -15.08
CA GLU A 387 22.28 0.67 -15.88
C GLU A 387 21.48 0.65 -17.20
N ALA A 388 20.37 1.39 -17.28
CA ALA A 388 19.45 1.36 -18.41
C ALA A 388 18.80 2.73 -18.68
N PHE A 389 19.41 3.49 -19.59
CA PHE A 389 18.91 4.79 -20.07
C PHE A 389 19.30 5.04 -21.54
N ALA A 390 18.63 6.00 -22.17
CA ALA A 390 18.95 6.50 -23.50
C ALA A 390 19.51 7.93 -23.46
N TRP A 391 20.44 8.19 -24.38
CA TRP A 391 20.88 9.55 -24.70
C TRP A 391 19.88 10.20 -25.66
N LEU A 392 19.54 11.45 -25.40
CA LEU A 392 18.74 12.29 -26.31
C LEU A 392 19.67 12.81 -27.40
N SER A 393 20.10 11.92 -28.31
CA SER A 393 20.86 12.32 -29.49
C SER A 393 19.89 12.89 -30.52
N THR A 394 19.91 14.22 -30.71
CA THR A 394 19.29 14.89 -31.85
C THR A 394 20.30 15.17 -32.94
#